data_AF-A0A6N9H8C6-F1
#
_entry.id   AF-A0A6N9H8C6-F1
#
_cell.length_a   1.000
_cell.length_b   1.000
_cell.length_c   1.000
_cell.angle_alpha   90.00
_cell.angle_beta   90.00
_cell.angle_gamma   90.00
#
_symmetry.space_group_name_H-M   'P 1'
#
loop_
_entity.id
_entity.type
_entity.pdbx_description
1 polymer ?
#
loop_
_entity_poly.entity_id
_entity_poly.type
_entity_poly.pdbx_seq_one_letter_code
_entity_poly.pdbx_strand_id
1 'polypeptide(L)'
;MTTAVPLAASLALTTVPALLVSAWIWRRLPALLASEAALRLLRGLGPGQRPGGLVTFTLGAVGLVVAWLAGFIAPAALSGTWADAPILAALGLLAGATGWLCWIDSSTRRLPNRIVLPLAGGCLLLFAVSLVCGALVPAPPGAGWAGAAAPAVDGLLGALLLLVFFAAVNIAGALAGRTGIGMGDVKLALPVGLAACTAGLGGLLIALIAMNLSACCQLLTARLRRGPRRGAAIAYGPHMLVGAWAAVILGPAVL
;
A
#
# COMPACT_ATOMS: atom_id res chain seq x y z
N MET A 1 4.37 -12.02 -31.89
CA MET A 1 3.60 -12.82 -30.91
C MET A 1 3.23 -11.89 -29.78
N THR A 2 1.95 -11.77 -29.45
CA THR A 2 1.44 -10.83 -28.45
C THR A 2 1.97 -11.20 -27.06
N THR A 3 2.89 -10.41 -26.53
CA THR A 3 3.57 -10.55 -25.23
C THR A 3 2.73 -10.04 -24.05
N ALA A 4 1.43 -9.89 -24.24
CA ALA A 4 0.50 -9.37 -23.23
C ALA A 4 0.27 -10.39 -22.12
N VAL A 5 0.30 -9.93 -20.87
CA VAL A 5 -0.05 -10.74 -19.70
C VAL A 5 -1.54 -11.08 -19.80
N PRO A 6 -1.93 -12.36 -19.89
CA PRO A 6 -3.34 -12.75 -19.94
C PRO A 6 -4.09 -12.32 -18.67
N LEU A 7 -5.38 -11.99 -18.78
CA LEU A 7 -6.21 -11.60 -17.63
C LEU A 7 -6.19 -12.65 -16.50
N ALA A 8 -6.21 -13.94 -16.86
CA ALA A 8 -6.11 -15.00 -15.85
C ALA A 8 -4.77 -14.97 -15.11
N ALA A 9 -3.67 -14.64 -15.80
CA ALA A 9 -2.36 -14.50 -15.20
C ALA A 9 -2.29 -13.23 -14.32
N SER A 10 -2.86 -12.11 -14.75
CA SER A 10 -2.88 -10.88 -13.94
C SER A 10 -3.65 -11.08 -12.64
N LEU A 11 -4.82 -11.73 -12.69
CA LEU A 11 -5.60 -12.09 -11.52
C LEU A 11 -4.85 -13.04 -10.59
N ALA A 12 -4.17 -14.06 -11.12
CA ALA A 12 -3.36 -14.97 -10.30
C ALA A 12 -2.19 -14.24 -9.63
N LEU A 13 -1.50 -13.39 -10.38
CA LEU A 13 -0.35 -12.61 -9.91
C LEU A 13 -0.73 -11.60 -8.82
N THR A 14 -1.95 -11.07 -8.79
CA THR A 14 -2.37 -10.20 -7.67
C THR A 14 -2.98 -10.98 -6.51
N THR A 15 -3.87 -11.94 -6.78
CA THR A 15 -4.65 -12.63 -5.72
C THR A 15 -3.82 -13.62 -4.93
N VAL A 16 -2.92 -14.39 -5.55
CA VAL A 16 -2.10 -15.38 -4.84
C VAL A 16 -1.16 -14.70 -3.83
N PRO A 17 -0.38 -13.66 -4.18
CA PRO A 17 0.43 -12.96 -3.20
C PRO A 17 -0.40 -12.30 -2.09
N ALA A 18 -1.59 -11.77 -2.41
CA ALA A 18 -2.48 -11.20 -1.41
C ALA A 18 -2.93 -12.22 -0.36
N LEU A 19 -3.33 -13.41 -0.80
CA LEU A 19 -3.70 -14.52 0.08
C LEU A 19 -2.51 -15.00 0.92
N LEU A 20 -1.33 -15.15 0.32
CA LEU A 20 -0.12 -15.57 1.01
C LEU A 20 0.30 -14.57 2.09
N VAL A 21 0.29 -13.26 1.80
CA VAL A 21 0.60 -12.21 2.78
C VAL A 21 -0.43 -12.18 3.89
N SER A 22 -1.72 -12.22 3.57
CA SER A 22 -2.79 -12.24 4.57
C SER A 22 -2.67 -13.45 5.50
N ALA A 23 -2.43 -14.64 4.94
CA ALA A 23 -2.20 -15.87 5.71
C ALA A 23 -0.92 -15.80 6.56
N TRP A 24 0.16 -15.21 6.02
CA TRP A 24 1.41 -15.02 6.76
C TRP A 24 1.23 -14.07 7.96
N ILE A 25 0.57 -12.93 7.76
CA ILE A 25 0.25 -11.97 8.84
C ILE A 25 -0.60 -12.67 9.90
N TRP A 26 -1.65 -13.38 9.50
CA TRP A 26 -2.52 -14.10 10.44
C TRP A 26 -1.76 -15.15 11.26
N ARG A 27 -0.93 -15.98 10.61
CA ARG A 27 -0.13 -17.02 11.28
C ARG A 27 0.89 -16.45 12.26
N ARG A 28 1.51 -15.32 11.90
CA ARG A 28 2.58 -14.69 12.68
C ARG A 28 2.07 -13.57 13.60
N LEU A 29 0.77 -13.27 13.62
CA LEU A 29 0.21 -12.09 14.29
C LEU A 29 0.69 -11.92 15.75
N PRO A 30 0.71 -12.95 16.62
CA PRO A 30 1.18 -12.78 18.00
C PRO A 30 2.66 -12.35 18.06
N ALA A 31 3.51 -12.89 17.18
CA ALA A 31 4.90 -12.52 17.08
C ALA A 31 5.10 -11.15 16.41
N LEU A 32 4.23 -10.75 15.48
CA LEU A 32 4.29 -9.46 14.81
C LEU A 32 3.91 -8.30 15.74
N LEU A 33 3.02 -8.56 16.70
CA LEU A 33 2.49 -7.60 17.68
C LEU A 33 3.13 -7.73 19.07
N ALA A 34 4.31 -8.36 19.19
CA ALA A 34 4.93 -8.77 20.46
C ALA A 34 5.22 -7.67 21.51
N SER A 35 4.81 -6.42 21.30
CA SER A 35 4.78 -5.43 22.38
C SER A 35 3.52 -5.63 23.23
N GLU A 36 3.69 -5.72 24.56
CA GLU A 36 2.56 -5.89 25.48
C GLU A 36 1.47 -4.81 25.30
N ALA A 37 1.85 -3.60 24.89
CA ALA A 37 0.93 -2.51 24.60
C ALA A 37 0.02 -2.78 23.39
N ALA A 38 0.54 -3.42 22.32
CA ALA A 38 -0.24 -3.72 21.12
C ALA A 38 -1.27 -4.83 21.37
N LEU A 39 -0.91 -5.83 22.18
CA LEU A 39 -1.83 -6.90 22.59
C LEU A 39 -2.93 -6.38 23.53
N ARG A 40 -2.60 -5.51 24.50
CA ARG A 40 -3.59 -4.90 25.42
C ARG A 40 -4.58 -3.97 24.70
N LEU A 41 -4.17 -3.32 23.60
CA LEU A 41 -5.02 -2.38 22.84
C LEU A 41 -6.02 -3.06 21.90
N LEU A 42 -5.79 -4.33 21.53
CA LEU A 42 -6.76 -5.13 20.76
C LEU A 42 -7.94 -5.65 21.61
N ARG A 43 -8.16 -5.06 22.80
CA ARG A 43 -9.33 -5.19 23.70
C ARG A 43 -10.03 -6.55 23.60
N GLY A 44 -9.35 -7.61 24.03
CA GLY A 44 -9.96 -8.94 24.16
C GLY A 44 -9.09 -10.11 23.70
N LEU A 45 -7.96 -9.85 23.02
CA LEU A 45 -7.00 -10.90 22.67
C LEU A 45 -5.94 -11.04 23.76
N GLY A 46 -5.92 -12.18 24.43
CA GLY A 46 -4.85 -12.58 25.34
C GLY A 46 -3.53 -12.87 24.59
N PRO A 47 -2.39 -12.94 25.31
CA PRO A 47 -1.12 -13.34 24.72
C PRO A 47 -1.26 -14.70 24.01
N GLY A 48 -0.96 -14.74 22.71
CA GLY A 48 -1.09 -15.95 21.88
C GLY A 48 -2.47 -16.19 21.25
N GLN A 49 -3.49 -15.39 21.57
CA GLN A 49 -4.78 -15.48 20.91
C GLN A 49 -4.77 -14.82 19.52
N ARG A 50 -5.55 -15.38 18.59
CA ARG A 50 -5.75 -14.84 17.24
C ARG A 50 -7.10 -14.14 17.13
N PRO A 51 -7.26 -13.14 16.24
CA PRO A 51 -8.55 -12.53 15.97
C PRO A 51 -9.57 -13.61 15.57
N GLY A 52 -10.82 -13.41 15.98
CA GLY A 52 -11.91 -14.34 15.65
C GLY A 52 -12.04 -14.59 14.15
N GLY A 53 -12.68 -15.71 13.80
CA GLY A 53 -12.85 -16.14 12.41
C GLY A 53 -13.46 -15.06 11.52
N LEU A 54 -14.48 -14.34 12.01
CA LEU A 54 -15.12 -13.25 11.28
C LEU A 54 -14.17 -12.09 10.96
N VAL A 55 -13.37 -11.63 11.92
CA VAL A 55 -12.40 -10.55 11.70
C VAL A 55 -11.35 -10.99 10.70
N THR A 56 -10.79 -12.18 10.87
CA THR A 56 -9.80 -12.74 9.95
C THR A 56 -10.36 -12.84 8.52
N PHE A 57 -11.60 -13.33 8.40
CA PHE A 57 -12.31 -13.42 7.13
C PHE A 57 -12.49 -12.05 6.49
N THR A 58 -12.99 -11.06 7.23
CA THR A 58 -13.19 -9.69 6.71
C THR A 58 -11.88 -9.07 6.23
N LEU A 59 -10.80 -9.16 7.01
CA LEU A 59 -9.50 -8.58 6.64
C LEU A 59 -8.91 -9.26 5.40
N GLY A 60 -9.03 -10.59 5.33
CA GLY A 60 -8.62 -11.37 4.15
C GLY A 60 -9.47 -11.05 2.92
N ALA A 61 -10.79 -10.94 3.07
CA ALA A 61 -11.71 -10.61 2.00
C ALA A 61 -11.46 -9.21 1.43
N VAL A 62 -11.20 -8.21 2.29
CA VAL A 62 -10.82 -6.86 1.84
C VAL A 62 -9.55 -6.91 0.99
N GLY A 63 -8.51 -7.61 1.46
CA GLY A 63 -7.28 -7.76 0.68
C GLY A 63 -7.49 -8.48 -0.65
N LEU A 64 -8.34 -9.51 -0.67
CA LEU A 64 -8.66 -10.27 -1.87
C LEU A 64 -9.44 -9.43 -2.89
N VAL A 65 -10.46 -8.68 -2.46
CA VAL A 65 -11.25 -7.80 -3.35
C VAL A 65 -10.36 -6.74 -3.96
N VAL A 66 -9.50 -6.11 -3.15
CA VAL A 66 -8.55 -5.11 -3.63
C VAL A 66 -7.55 -5.72 -4.63
N ALA A 67 -7.03 -6.91 -4.34
CA ALA A 67 -6.14 -7.62 -5.26
C ALA A 67 -6.84 -7.99 -6.58
N TRP A 68 -8.10 -8.42 -6.50
CA TRP A 68 -8.92 -8.74 -7.67
C TRP A 68 -9.16 -7.51 -8.54
N LEU A 69 -9.55 -6.38 -7.93
CA LEU A 69 -9.70 -5.10 -8.63
C LEU A 69 -8.39 -4.66 -9.29
N ALA A 70 -7.27 -4.74 -8.56
CA ALA A 70 -5.95 -4.42 -9.10
C ALA A 70 -5.58 -5.32 -10.29
N GLY A 71 -5.87 -6.62 -10.22
CA GLY A 71 -5.58 -7.57 -11.30
C GLY A 71 -6.41 -7.35 -12.55
N PHE A 72 -7.57 -6.69 -12.43
CA PHE A 72 -8.42 -6.31 -13.55
C PHE A 72 -8.06 -4.94 -14.13
N ILE A 73 -7.75 -3.97 -13.26
CA ILE A 73 -7.64 -2.54 -13.63
C ILE A 73 -6.19 -2.13 -13.90
N ALA A 74 -5.23 -2.55 -13.06
CA ALA A 74 -3.85 -2.12 -13.19
C ALA A 74 -3.22 -2.47 -14.55
N PRO A 75 -3.44 -3.67 -15.15
CA PRO A 75 -2.86 -3.99 -16.46
C PRO A 75 -3.20 -2.99 -17.57
N ALA A 76 -4.30 -2.25 -17.47
CA ALA A 76 -4.68 -1.23 -18.45
C ALA A 76 -3.72 -0.02 -18.47
N ALA A 77 -2.98 0.22 -17.38
CA ALA A 77 -1.99 1.30 -17.29
C ALA A 77 -0.54 0.81 -17.27
N LEU A 78 -0.31 -0.48 -17.49
CA LEU A 78 1.03 -1.06 -17.56
C LEU A 78 1.51 -1.16 -19.01
N SER A 79 2.76 -1.58 -19.21
CA SER A 79 3.36 -1.68 -20.54
C SER A 79 2.70 -2.75 -21.44
N GLY A 80 1.89 -3.63 -20.85
CA GLY A 80 1.27 -4.75 -21.53
C GLY A 80 2.29 -5.85 -21.86
N THR A 81 3.36 -5.95 -21.08
CA THR A 81 4.42 -6.95 -21.27
C THR A 81 4.62 -7.80 -20.03
N TRP A 82 5.32 -8.92 -20.16
CA TRP A 82 5.70 -9.75 -19.00
C TRP A 82 6.64 -9.02 -18.01
N ALA A 83 7.23 -7.88 -18.39
CA ALA A 83 7.95 -7.03 -17.46
C ALA A 83 7.06 -6.47 -16.34
N ASP A 84 5.73 -6.44 -16.54
CA ASP A 84 4.76 -5.92 -15.57
C ASP A 84 4.34 -6.96 -14.51
N ALA A 85 4.63 -8.25 -14.75
CA ALA A 85 4.22 -9.33 -13.86
C ALA A 85 4.72 -9.16 -12.41
N PRO A 86 5.97 -8.70 -12.17
CA PRO A 86 6.44 -8.40 -10.81
C PRO A 86 5.67 -7.23 -10.15
N ILE A 87 5.26 -6.21 -10.92
CA ILE A 87 4.44 -5.09 -10.38
C ILE A 87 3.09 -5.61 -9.90
N LEU A 88 2.44 -6.46 -10.70
CA LEU A 88 1.18 -7.09 -10.31
C LEU A 88 1.33 -7.92 -9.03
N ALA A 89 2.43 -8.67 -8.90
CA ALA A 89 2.74 -9.38 -7.66
C ALA A 89 2.94 -8.42 -6.47
N ALA A 90 3.61 -7.28 -6.67
CA ALA A 90 3.82 -6.26 -5.63
C ALA A 90 2.50 -5.62 -5.17
N LEU A 91 1.60 -5.31 -6.11
CA LEU A 91 0.24 -4.86 -5.80
C LEU A 91 -0.52 -5.93 -5.01
N GLY A 92 -0.36 -7.20 -5.37
CA GLY A 92 -0.88 -8.32 -4.59
C GLY A 92 -0.38 -8.36 -3.15
N LEU A 93 0.93 -8.18 -2.92
CA LEU A 93 1.51 -8.11 -1.57
C LEU A 93 0.88 -6.97 -0.75
N LEU A 94 0.77 -5.77 -1.35
CA LEU A 94 0.17 -4.61 -0.71
C LEU A 94 -1.32 -4.82 -0.41
N ALA A 95 -2.06 -5.43 -1.34
CA ALA A 95 -3.49 -5.73 -1.19
C ALA A 95 -3.73 -6.67 -0.01
N GLY A 96 -2.97 -7.77 0.07
CA GLY A 96 -3.04 -8.72 1.18
C GLY A 96 -2.76 -8.10 2.55
N ALA A 97 -1.87 -7.11 2.61
CA ALA A 97 -1.55 -6.40 3.85
C ALA A 97 -2.55 -5.29 4.20
N THR A 98 -3.31 -4.75 3.24
CA THR A 98 -4.11 -3.53 3.39
C THR A 98 -5.12 -3.62 4.53
N GLY A 99 -5.98 -4.65 4.54
CA GLY A 99 -6.98 -4.82 5.60
C GLY A 99 -6.33 -4.92 6.98
N TRP A 100 -5.28 -5.73 7.10
CA TRP A 100 -4.53 -5.92 8.34
C TRP A 100 -3.89 -4.64 8.87
N LEU A 101 -3.18 -3.90 8.01
CA LEU A 101 -2.55 -2.64 8.39
C LEU A 101 -3.58 -1.59 8.78
N CYS A 102 -4.70 -1.49 8.06
CA CYS A 102 -5.80 -0.59 8.42
C CYS A 102 -6.37 -0.90 9.80
N TRP A 103 -6.60 -2.19 10.11
CA TRP A 103 -7.13 -2.62 11.40
C TRP A 103 -6.13 -2.41 12.54
N ILE A 104 -4.88 -2.82 12.35
CA ILE A 104 -3.82 -2.67 13.36
C ILE A 104 -3.57 -1.19 13.66
N ASP A 105 -3.45 -0.35 12.63
CA ASP A 105 -3.17 1.08 12.83
C ASP A 105 -4.38 1.82 13.43
N SER A 106 -5.60 1.50 13.01
CA SER A 106 -6.81 2.06 13.63
C SER A 106 -6.95 1.69 15.11
N SER A 107 -6.48 0.50 15.49
CA SER A 107 -6.59 -0.02 16.86
C SER A 107 -5.45 0.45 17.76
N THR A 108 -4.22 0.48 17.25
CA THR A 108 -3.00 0.71 18.04
C THR A 108 -2.31 2.04 17.75
N ARG A 109 -2.73 2.77 16.71
CA ARG A 109 -2.10 4.00 16.20
C ARG A 109 -0.62 3.84 15.91
N ARG A 110 -0.22 2.61 15.55
CA ARG A 110 1.15 2.23 15.27
C ARG A 110 1.17 1.19 14.16
N LEU A 111 2.06 1.40 13.21
CA LEU A 111 2.36 0.42 12.17
C LEU A 111 3.52 -0.50 12.61
N PRO A 112 3.32 -1.81 12.70
CA PRO A 112 4.37 -2.73 13.13
C PRO A 112 5.45 -2.84 12.05
N ASN A 113 6.69 -2.44 12.40
CA ASN A 113 7.86 -2.53 11.51
C ASN A 113 8.08 -3.94 10.96
N ARG A 114 7.71 -4.98 11.73
CA ARG A 114 7.82 -6.40 11.33
C ARG A 114 6.90 -6.76 10.16
N ILE A 115 5.90 -5.95 9.85
CA ILE A 115 5.03 -6.12 8.67
C ILE A 115 5.43 -5.11 7.59
N VAL A 116 5.58 -3.84 7.95
CA VAL A 116 5.82 -2.78 6.96
C VAL A 116 7.17 -2.92 6.26
N LEU A 117 8.25 -3.26 6.98
CA LEU A 117 9.58 -3.40 6.37
C LEU A 117 9.66 -4.55 5.35
N PRO A 118 9.24 -5.80 5.66
CA PRO A 118 9.28 -6.85 4.65
C PRO A 118 8.30 -6.58 3.50
N LEU A 119 7.16 -5.92 3.75
CA LEU A 119 6.26 -5.50 2.69
C LEU A 119 6.91 -4.48 1.77
N ALA A 120 7.48 -3.40 2.33
CA ALA A 120 8.17 -2.36 1.58
C ALA A 120 9.35 -2.93 0.78
N GLY A 121 10.18 -3.77 1.41
CA GLY A 121 11.31 -4.44 0.75
C GLY A 121 10.87 -5.39 -0.37
N GLY A 122 9.80 -6.17 -0.15
CA GLY A 122 9.23 -7.06 -1.16
C GLY A 122 8.68 -6.30 -2.37
N CYS A 123 7.91 -5.22 -2.14
CA CYS A 123 7.43 -4.36 -3.22
C CYS A 123 8.58 -3.70 -3.97
N LEU A 124 9.57 -3.15 -3.26
CA LEU A 124 10.73 -2.51 -3.88
C LEU A 124 11.52 -3.49 -4.77
N LEU A 125 11.77 -4.69 -4.26
CA LEU A 125 12.46 -5.74 -4.99
C LEU A 125 11.71 -6.11 -6.27
N LEU A 126 10.40 -6.30 -6.19
CA LEU A 126 9.58 -6.64 -7.36
C LEU A 126 9.54 -5.52 -8.40
N PHE A 127 9.48 -4.25 -7.98
CA PHE A 127 9.61 -3.11 -8.90
C PHE A 127 11.01 -3.04 -9.53
N ALA A 128 12.07 -3.31 -8.78
CA ALA A 128 13.43 -3.39 -9.34
C ALA A 128 13.57 -4.54 -10.35
N VAL A 129 12.97 -5.70 -10.09
CA VAL A 129 12.92 -6.81 -11.05
C VAL A 129 12.15 -6.40 -12.30
N SER A 130 10.99 -5.74 -12.16
CA SER A 130 10.21 -5.22 -13.28
C SER A 130 11.00 -4.23 -14.13
N LEU A 131 11.74 -3.31 -13.49
CA LEU A 131 12.63 -2.36 -14.16
C LEU A 131 13.68 -3.09 -15.02
N VAL A 132 14.35 -4.10 -14.45
CA VAL A 132 15.36 -4.90 -15.18
C VAL A 132 14.71 -5.66 -16.33
N CYS A 133 13.58 -6.33 -16.10
CA CYS A 133 12.84 -7.03 -17.16
C CYS A 133 12.41 -6.07 -18.28
N GLY A 134 11.90 -4.89 -17.94
CA GLY A 134 11.45 -3.89 -18.90
C GLY A 134 12.59 -3.31 -19.74
N ALA A 135 13.76 -3.13 -19.15
CA ALA A 135 14.96 -2.66 -19.86
C ALA A 135 15.50 -3.69 -20.88
N LEU A 136 15.19 -4.97 -20.69
CA LEU A 136 15.56 -6.06 -21.61
C LEU A 136 14.55 -6.26 -22.75
N VAL A 137 13.36 -5.66 -22.66
CA VAL A 137 12.33 -5.74 -23.70
C VAL A 137 12.57 -4.63 -24.73
N PRO A 138 12.61 -4.94 -26.04
CA PRO A 138 12.72 -3.92 -27.09
C PRO A 138 11.61 -2.88 -26.94
N ALA A 139 11.99 -1.61 -26.91
CA ALA A 139 11.03 -0.53 -26.78
C ALA A 139 10.03 -0.57 -27.97
N PRO A 140 8.72 -0.48 -27.71
CA PRO A 140 7.75 -0.30 -28.77
C PRO A 140 8.06 0.97 -29.59
N PRO A 141 7.73 1.02 -30.90
CA PRO A 141 7.86 2.23 -31.69
C PRO A 141 7.07 3.38 -31.03
N GLY A 142 7.74 4.51 -30.77
CA GLY A 142 7.13 5.67 -30.13
C GLY A 142 7.08 5.64 -28.60
N ALA A 143 7.58 4.57 -27.96
CA ALA A 143 7.77 4.56 -26.51
C ALA A 143 8.91 5.52 -26.11
N GLY A 144 8.79 6.16 -24.95
CA GLY A 144 9.84 6.99 -24.38
C GLY A 144 11.10 6.19 -24.05
N TRP A 145 12.14 6.87 -23.54
CA TRP A 145 13.44 6.27 -23.23
C TRP A 145 13.36 5.04 -22.29
N ALA A 146 12.34 4.98 -21.43
CA ALA A 146 12.13 3.88 -20.49
C ALA A 146 11.40 2.67 -21.10
N GLY A 147 10.78 2.80 -22.28
CA GLY A 147 10.12 1.69 -22.98
C GLY A 147 9.11 0.93 -22.09
N ALA A 148 9.24 -0.39 -22.05
CA ALA A 148 8.43 -1.27 -21.20
C ALA A 148 8.72 -1.13 -19.70
N ALA A 149 9.81 -0.45 -19.31
CA ALA A 149 10.18 -0.22 -17.93
C ALA A 149 9.52 1.03 -17.32
N ALA A 150 8.79 1.83 -18.12
CA ALA A 150 8.19 3.10 -17.67
C ALA A 150 7.33 2.97 -16.38
N PRO A 151 6.42 1.98 -16.24
CA PRO A 151 5.63 1.84 -15.01
C PRO A 151 6.50 1.57 -13.76
N ALA A 152 7.59 0.84 -13.92
CA ALA A 152 8.53 0.56 -12.83
C ALA A 152 9.32 1.81 -12.43
N VAL A 153 9.77 2.59 -13.43
CA VAL A 153 10.46 3.88 -13.21
C VAL A 153 9.54 4.85 -12.47
N ASP A 154 8.32 5.03 -12.96
CA ASP A 154 7.34 5.95 -12.34
C ASP A 154 7.00 5.52 -10.92
N GLY A 155 6.79 4.22 -10.70
CA GLY A 155 6.64 3.64 -9.37
C GLY A 155 7.79 3.98 -8.43
N LEU A 156 9.03 3.72 -8.84
CA LEU A 156 10.24 3.98 -8.05
C LEU A 156 10.42 5.47 -7.74
N LEU A 157 10.18 6.35 -8.71
CA LEU A 157 10.16 7.80 -8.51
C LEU A 157 9.06 8.22 -7.54
N GLY A 158 7.86 7.65 -7.69
CA GLY A 158 6.74 7.85 -6.77
C GLY A 158 7.08 7.48 -5.33
N ALA A 159 7.71 6.32 -5.15
CA ALA A 159 8.18 5.85 -3.86
C ALA A 159 9.21 6.79 -3.23
N LEU A 160 10.18 7.25 -4.02
CA LEU A 160 11.19 8.20 -3.56
C LEU A 160 10.56 9.53 -3.16
N LEU A 161 9.72 10.10 -4.01
CA LEU A 161 9.06 11.39 -3.77
C LEU A 161 8.20 11.34 -2.51
N LEU A 162 7.38 10.28 -2.36
CA LEU A 162 6.49 10.16 -1.21
C LEU A 162 7.28 9.86 0.07
N LEU A 163 8.34 9.05 0.00
CA LEU A 163 9.24 8.81 1.13
C LEU A 163 9.91 10.11 1.59
N VAL A 164 10.46 10.90 0.67
CA VAL A 164 11.08 12.20 0.97
C VAL A 164 10.06 13.15 1.57
N PHE A 165 8.85 13.22 1.01
CA PHE A 165 7.77 14.06 1.53
C PHE A 165 7.43 13.71 2.99
N PHE A 166 7.11 12.44 3.28
CA PHE A 166 6.74 12.05 4.64
C PHE A 166 7.92 12.10 5.62
N ALA A 167 9.14 11.81 5.17
CA ALA A 167 10.34 11.99 5.97
C ALA A 167 10.55 13.46 6.34
N ALA A 168 10.39 14.37 5.38
CA ALA A 168 10.49 15.81 5.62
C ALA A 168 9.43 16.29 6.61
N VAL A 169 8.18 15.85 6.48
CA VAL A 169 7.12 16.20 7.44
C VAL A 169 7.40 15.63 8.83
N ASN A 170 7.90 14.40 8.93
CA ASN A 170 8.29 13.80 10.21
C ASN A 170 9.45 14.57 10.87
N ILE A 171 10.49 14.94 10.12
CA ILE A 171 11.62 15.72 10.63
C ILE A 171 11.18 17.12 11.04
N ALA A 172 10.40 17.81 10.20
CA ALA A 172 9.87 19.15 10.51
C ALA A 172 8.98 19.13 11.77
N GLY A 173 8.15 18.09 11.93
CA GLY A 173 7.35 17.88 13.14
C GLY A 173 8.22 17.69 14.38
N ALA A 174 9.27 16.86 14.29
CA ALA A 174 10.21 16.63 15.38
C ALA A 174 10.96 17.91 15.77
N LEU A 175 11.42 18.70 14.81
CA LEU A 175 12.07 19.99 15.04
C LEU A 175 11.13 21.02 15.69
N ALA A 176 9.84 20.98 15.37
CA ALA A 176 8.82 21.84 15.97
C ALA A 176 8.32 21.36 17.34
N GLY A 177 8.88 20.26 17.90
CA GLY A 177 8.42 19.67 19.15
C GLY A 177 7.02 19.05 19.07
N ARG A 178 6.53 18.72 17.87
CA ARG A 178 5.20 18.14 17.62
C ARG A 178 5.31 16.68 17.23
N THR A 179 4.55 15.82 17.91
CA THR A 179 4.37 14.41 17.53
C THR A 179 3.33 14.29 16.41
N GLY A 180 3.72 14.67 15.19
CA GLY A 180 2.84 14.71 14.03
C GLY A 180 2.66 13.35 13.34
N ILE A 181 3.69 12.91 12.61
CA ILE A 181 3.67 11.71 11.77
C ILE A 181 4.58 10.65 12.37
N GLY A 182 4.15 9.39 12.36
CA GLY A 182 4.96 8.29 12.88
C GLY A 182 6.01 7.84 11.87
N MET A 183 7.18 7.41 12.36
CA MET A 183 8.19 6.74 11.53
C MET A 183 7.63 5.48 10.80
N GLY A 184 6.54 4.89 11.29
CA GLY A 184 5.82 3.83 10.59
C GLY A 184 5.17 4.30 9.29
N ASP A 185 4.59 5.49 9.27
CA ASP A 185 3.92 6.08 8.09
C ASP A 185 4.95 6.43 7.01
N VAL A 186 6.11 6.94 7.41
CA VAL A 186 7.25 7.20 6.51
C VAL A 186 7.67 5.92 5.79
N LYS A 187 7.69 4.77 6.47
CA LYS A 187 8.03 3.49 5.85
C LYS A 187 6.94 2.98 4.92
N LEU A 188 5.68 3.22 5.27
CA LEU A 188 4.53 2.87 4.42
C LEU A 188 4.45 3.74 3.16
N ALA A 189 5.01 4.96 3.19
CA ALA A 189 5.12 5.84 2.03
C ALA A 189 5.82 5.17 0.84
N LEU A 190 6.77 4.27 1.10
CA LEU A 190 7.48 3.55 0.04
C LEU A 190 6.55 2.67 -0.81
N PRO A 191 5.87 1.64 -0.26
CA PRO A 191 4.94 0.83 -1.05
C PRO A 191 3.71 1.62 -1.56
N VAL A 192 3.29 2.67 -0.85
CA VAL A 192 2.20 3.55 -1.31
C VAL A 192 2.63 4.33 -2.56
N GLY A 193 3.83 4.92 -2.57
CA GLY A 193 4.35 5.64 -3.73
C GLY A 193 4.63 4.73 -4.92
N LEU A 194 5.16 3.52 -4.66
CA LEU A 194 5.32 2.48 -5.70
C LEU A 194 3.98 2.17 -6.38
N ALA A 195 2.94 1.89 -5.60
CA ALA A 195 1.63 1.53 -6.13
C ALA A 195 0.95 2.70 -6.84
N ALA A 196 0.97 3.89 -6.23
CA ALA A 196 0.26 5.07 -6.74
C ALA A 196 0.77 5.50 -8.12
N CYS A 197 2.06 5.38 -8.39
CA CYS A 197 2.65 5.80 -9.66
C CYS A 197 2.72 4.72 -10.73
N THR A 198 2.07 3.57 -10.54
CA THR A 198 2.07 2.50 -11.56
C THR A 198 1.47 2.96 -12.89
N ALA A 199 0.48 3.85 -12.85
CA ALA A 199 -0.13 4.47 -14.03
C ALA A 199 0.55 5.80 -14.46
N GLY A 200 1.68 6.15 -13.84
CA GLY A 200 2.40 7.40 -14.07
C GLY A 200 2.43 8.32 -12.85
N LEU A 201 3.30 9.33 -12.90
CA LEU A 201 3.56 10.25 -11.77
C LEU A 201 2.33 11.06 -11.32
N GLY A 202 1.35 11.28 -12.22
CA GLY A 202 0.07 11.92 -11.87
C GLY A 202 -0.71 11.15 -10.79
N GLY A 203 -0.43 9.86 -10.64
CA GLY A 203 -1.02 9.03 -9.58
C GLY A 203 -0.67 9.50 -8.17
N LEU A 204 0.45 10.19 -7.95
CA LEU A 204 0.75 10.85 -6.67
C LEU A 204 -0.30 11.90 -6.32
N LEU A 205 -0.76 12.68 -7.29
CA LEU A 205 -1.76 13.72 -7.05
C LEU A 205 -3.09 13.08 -6.67
N ILE A 206 -3.50 12.04 -7.38
CA ILE A 206 -4.71 11.26 -7.06
C ILE A 206 -4.59 10.69 -5.63
N ALA A 207 -3.46 10.07 -5.30
CA ALA A 207 -3.22 9.51 -3.98
C ALA A 207 -3.24 10.56 -2.87
N LEU A 208 -2.58 11.71 -3.09
CA LEU A 208 -2.54 12.85 -2.16
C LEU A 208 -3.93 13.45 -1.94
N ILE A 209 -4.72 13.65 -3.00
CA ILE A 209 -6.08 14.16 -2.88
C ILE A 209 -6.95 13.17 -2.12
N ALA A 210 -6.94 11.90 -2.51
CA ALA A 210 -7.77 10.87 -1.88
C ALA A 210 -7.39 10.63 -0.41
N MET A 211 -6.09 10.59 -0.07
CA MET A 211 -5.65 10.43 1.32
C MET A 211 -6.07 11.62 2.18
N ASN A 212 -5.91 12.86 1.69
CA ASN A 212 -6.25 14.06 2.44
C ASN A 212 -7.77 14.22 2.60
N LEU A 213 -8.54 13.92 1.56
CA LEU A 213 -10.00 13.94 1.61
C LEU A 213 -10.51 12.91 2.63
N SER A 214 -9.97 11.69 2.59
CA SER A 214 -10.31 10.62 3.55
C SER A 214 -9.98 11.03 4.99
N ALA A 215 -8.80 11.61 5.23
CA ALA A 215 -8.40 12.11 6.54
C ALA A 215 -9.30 13.27 7.01
N CYS A 216 -9.66 14.18 6.11
CA CYS A 216 -10.58 15.30 6.37
C CYS A 216 -11.98 14.80 6.77
N CYS A 217 -12.54 13.85 6.03
CA CYS A 217 -13.83 13.22 6.37
C CYS A 217 -13.79 12.55 7.76
N GLN A 218 -12.69 11.88 8.11
CA GLN A 218 -12.52 11.31 9.44
C GLN A 218 -12.48 12.41 10.53
N LEU A 219 -11.78 13.51 10.29
CA LEU A 219 -11.72 14.63 11.22
C LEU A 219 -13.09 15.29 11.41
N LEU A 220 -13.83 15.52 10.32
CA LEU A 220 -15.18 16.10 10.36
C LEU A 220 -16.14 15.20 11.12
N THR A 221 -16.17 13.90 10.81
CA THR A 221 -17.04 12.93 11.51
C THR A 221 -16.67 12.80 12.99
N ALA A 222 -15.38 12.86 13.34
CA ALA A 222 -14.94 12.86 14.73
C ALA A 222 -15.39 14.12 15.49
N ARG A 223 -15.29 15.30 14.86
CA ARG A 223 -15.77 16.57 15.43
C ARG A 223 -17.29 16.56 15.65
N LEU A 224 -18.04 16.08 14.66
CA LEU A 224 -19.50 16.01 14.71
C LEU A 224 -20.03 15.02 15.75
N ARG A 225 -19.33 13.90 15.99
CA ARG A 225 -19.85 12.81 16.86
C ARG A 225 -19.40 12.87 18.32
N ARG A 226 -18.32 13.55 18.69
CA ARG A 226 -17.69 13.32 20.02
C ARG A 226 -17.18 14.54 20.79
N GLY A 227 -17.39 15.77 20.33
CA GLY A 227 -16.80 16.95 20.97
C GLY A 227 -15.25 16.91 20.95
N PRO A 228 -14.56 18.00 21.33
CA PRO A 228 -13.11 18.13 21.13
C PRO A 228 -12.31 17.21 22.07
N ARG A 229 -12.01 15.98 21.65
CA ARG A 229 -10.96 15.15 22.29
C ARG A 229 -9.60 15.67 21.85
N ARG A 230 -9.08 16.66 22.58
CA ARG A 230 -7.70 17.15 22.44
C ARG A 230 -6.72 15.97 22.58
N GLY A 231 -5.82 15.82 21.61
CA GLY A 231 -4.69 14.89 21.68
C GLY A 231 -4.88 13.49 21.06
N ALA A 232 -5.99 13.20 20.38
CA ALA A 232 -6.12 11.95 19.65
C ALA A 232 -5.27 11.97 18.36
N ALA A 233 -4.12 11.29 18.36
CA ALA A 233 -3.30 11.10 17.17
C ALA A 233 -4.12 10.38 16.07
N ILE A 234 -4.12 10.96 14.86
CA ILE A 234 -4.78 10.39 13.69
C ILE A 234 -3.93 9.24 13.17
N ALA A 235 -4.54 8.08 12.93
CA ALA A 235 -3.88 6.98 12.20
C ALA A 235 -3.81 7.37 10.73
N TYR A 236 -2.61 7.71 10.25
CA TYR A 236 -2.42 8.16 8.87
C TYR A 236 -2.35 6.99 7.89
N GLY A 237 -1.95 5.80 8.35
CA GLY A 237 -1.78 4.60 7.53
C GLY A 237 -3.00 4.20 6.69
N PRO A 238 -4.22 4.08 7.27
CA PRO A 238 -5.42 3.77 6.50
C PRO A 238 -5.70 4.79 5.39
N HIS A 239 -5.46 6.06 5.64
CA HIS A 239 -5.69 7.12 4.65
C HIS A 239 -4.65 7.07 3.52
N MET A 240 -3.39 6.75 3.82
CA MET A 240 -2.37 6.51 2.79
C MET A 240 -2.72 5.31 1.90
N LEU A 241 -3.22 4.23 2.48
CA LEU A 241 -3.66 3.05 1.73
C LEU A 241 -4.88 3.36 0.85
N VAL A 242 -5.85 4.14 1.34
CA VAL A 242 -6.97 4.65 0.53
C VAL A 242 -6.45 5.48 -0.65
N GLY A 243 -5.46 6.36 -0.42
CA GLY A 243 -4.81 7.11 -1.49
C GLY A 243 -4.14 6.23 -2.53
N ALA A 244 -3.35 5.23 -2.09
CA ALA A 244 -2.68 4.28 -2.98
C ALA A 244 -3.68 3.57 -3.90
N TRP A 245 -4.73 3.01 -3.33
CA TRP A 245 -5.73 2.24 -4.08
C TRP A 245 -6.60 3.12 -4.97
N ALA A 246 -6.90 4.36 -4.55
CA ALA A 246 -7.56 5.33 -5.42
C ALA A 246 -6.71 5.63 -6.65
N ALA A 247 -5.39 5.80 -6.50
CA ALA A 247 -4.49 6.00 -7.63
C ALA A 247 -4.38 4.77 -8.55
N VAL A 248 -4.27 3.56 -7.99
CA VAL A 248 -4.23 2.31 -8.77
C VAL A 248 -5.53 2.09 -9.56
N ILE A 249 -6.68 2.44 -9.00
CA ILE A 249 -7.99 2.20 -9.61
C ILE A 249 -8.37 3.32 -10.58
N LEU A 250 -8.17 4.58 -10.21
CA LEU A 250 -8.58 5.73 -11.01
C LEU A 250 -7.51 6.20 -11.99
N GLY A 251 -6.23 5.97 -11.68
CA GLY A 251 -5.09 6.36 -12.52
C GLY A 251 -5.27 5.91 -13.97
N PRO A 252 -5.54 4.61 -14.25
CA PRO A 252 -5.73 4.12 -15.61
C PRO A 252 -6.89 4.76 -16.39
N ALA A 253 -7.83 5.42 -15.70
CA ALA A 253 -8.98 6.08 -16.34
C ALA A 253 -8.77 7.58 -16.56
N VAL A 254 -7.79 8.19 -15.90
CA VAL A 254 -7.62 9.66 -15.83
C VAL A 254 -6.26 10.13 -16.34
N LEU A 255 -5.25 9.25 -16.37
CA LEU A 255 -3.88 9.51 -16.84
C LEU A 255 -3.64 8.81 -18.17
#